data_AF-S6WG40-F1
#
_entry.id   AF-S6WG40-F1
#
_cell.length_a   1.000
_cell.length_b   1.000
_cell.length_c   1.000
_cell.angle_alpha   90.00
_cell.angle_beta   90.00
_cell.angle_gamma   90.00
#
_symmetry.space_group_name_H-M   'P 1'
#
loop_
_entity.id
_entity.type
_entity.pdbx_description
1 polymer ?
#
loop_
_entity_poly.entity_id
_entity_poly.type
_entity_poly.pdbx_seq_one_letter_code
_entity_poly.pdbx_strand_id
1 'polypeptide(L)'
;HRATCKTIEPEEIWRVIGNYASAAARAKAGGLDGVELSAVHQHMIDQFWSPRVNKRTDEWGGSFENRMRFGLEVIKAVRKEVGPDFCVGLRICGDEFHPDGLSHENMKQIAKYYDDTGMIDFLGVVGSGCDTHNTLANVIPNMSYPPEPFLHLAAGIKEVVKAPVLHAQNIKDPNQATRILEGGYVDMVGMTRAHIADPHLIAKIKMGQIDQIKQCVGANYCIDRQYQGLDVLCIQNAATSREYMGVPHIIEKSAGPKRKVVVVGAGPAGMEAARVSAERGHDVTLFE
;
A
#
# COMPACT_ATOMS: atom_id res chain seq x y z
N HIS A 1 11.14 17.60 5.85
CA HIS A 1 12.43 17.41 6.55
C HIS A 1 13.37 18.57 6.24
N ARG A 2 14.11 19.10 7.23
CA ARG A 2 15.12 20.17 7.06
C ARG A 2 16.55 19.58 7.01
N ALA A 3 16.77 18.56 6.17
CA ALA A 3 18.07 17.93 6.03
C ALA A 3 18.46 17.91 4.54
N THR A 4 19.70 18.28 4.26
CA THR A 4 20.30 18.13 2.93
C THR A 4 21.02 16.78 2.89
N CYS A 5 20.70 15.95 1.91
CA CYS A 5 21.39 14.67 1.74
C CYS A 5 22.77 14.88 1.11
N LYS A 6 23.75 14.06 1.50
CA LYS A 6 25.03 13.94 0.78
C LYS A 6 24.75 13.27 -0.57
N THR A 7 25.36 13.76 -1.65
CA THR A 7 25.42 13.03 -2.92
C THR A 7 26.15 11.70 -2.69
N ILE A 8 25.48 10.59 -3.00
CA ILE A 8 26.04 9.25 -2.81
C ILE A 8 27.22 9.00 -3.78
N GLU A 9 28.31 8.42 -3.28
CA GLU A 9 29.50 8.07 -4.08
C GLU A 9 29.41 6.64 -4.64
N PRO A 10 30.14 6.29 -5.72
CA PRO A 10 30.05 4.97 -6.34
C PRO A 10 30.23 3.78 -5.38
N GLU A 11 31.18 3.85 -4.44
CA GLU A 11 31.40 2.85 -3.41
C GLU A 11 30.22 2.71 -2.45
N GLU A 12 29.53 3.81 -2.15
CA GLU A 12 28.33 3.82 -1.32
C GLU A 12 27.14 3.26 -2.09
N ILE A 13 27.05 3.50 -3.40
CA ILE A 13 26.03 2.90 -4.27
C ILE A 13 26.11 1.37 -4.20
N TRP A 14 27.31 0.80 -4.38
CA TRP A 14 27.51 -0.65 -4.30
C TRP A 14 27.22 -1.21 -2.90
N ARG A 15 27.58 -0.48 -1.85
CA ARG A 15 27.22 -0.84 -0.47
C ARG A 15 25.70 -0.84 -0.27
N VAL A 16 24.97 0.16 -0.77
CA VAL A 16 23.51 0.22 -0.69
C VAL A 16 22.86 -0.91 -1.47
N ILE A 17 23.36 -1.24 -2.68
CA ILE A 17 22.91 -2.40 -3.45
C ILE A 17 23.07 -3.70 -2.62
N GLY A 18 24.23 -3.89 -1.98
CA GLY A 18 24.46 -5.03 -1.09
C GLY A 18 23.51 -5.07 0.12
N ASN A 19 23.09 -3.91 0.64
CA ASN A 19 22.12 -3.82 1.73
C ASN A 19 20.72 -4.26 1.30
N TYR A 20 20.28 -3.95 0.07
CA TYR A 20 19.02 -4.45 -0.48
C TYR A 20 19.04 -5.98 -0.57
N ALA A 21 20.09 -6.57 -1.14
CA ALA A 21 20.26 -8.01 -1.21
C ALA A 21 20.23 -8.66 0.19
N SER A 22 21.00 -8.12 1.13
CA SER A 22 21.04 -8.61 2.51
C SER A 22 19.67 -8.50 3.21
N ALA A 23 18.88 -7.46 2.91
CA ALA A 23 17.53 -7.31 3.45
C ALA A 23 16.58 -8.38 2.88
N ALA A 24 16.66 -8.65 1.58
CA ALA A 24 15.88 -9.70 0.93
C ALA A 24 16.27 -11.09 1.46
N ALA A 25 17.56 -11.34 1.70
CA ALA A 25 18.03 -12.57 2.36
C ALA A 25 17.39 -12.77 3.73
N ARG A 26 17.32 -11.70 4.55
CA ARG A 26 16.67 -11.75 5.86
C ARG A 26 15.17 -11.97 5.76
N ALA A 27 14.49 -11.36 4.79
CA ALA A 27 13.08 -11.59 4.53
C ALA A 27 12.81 -13.07 4.22
N LYS A 28 13.62 -13.66 3.32
CA LYS A 28 13.55 -15.08 2.98
C LYS A 28 13.85 -15.99 4.18
N ALA A 29 14.92 -15.71 4.92
CA ALA A 29 15.28 -16.46 6.12
C ALA A 29 14.21 -16.36 7.23
N GLY A 30 13.47 -15.25 7.27
CA GLY A 30 12.32 -15.04 8.14
C GLY A 30 11.03 -15.76 7.69
N GLY A 31 11.07 -16.50 6.58
CA GLY A 31 9.93 -17.28 6.07
C GLY A 31 8.89 -16.47 5.30
N LEU A 32 9.23 -15.27 4.83
CA LEU A 32 8.37 -14.54 3.88
C LEU A 32 8.41 -15.21 2.50
N ASP A 33 7.32 -15.12 1.74
CA ASP A 33 7.24 -15.70 0.37
C ASP A 33 7.91 -14.82 -0.71
N GLY A 34 8.15 -13.55 -0.38
CA GLY A 34 8.68 -12.59 -1.33
C GLY A 34 9.01 -11.23 -0.73
N VAL A 35 9.52 -10.34 -1.58
CA VAL A 35 9.76 -8.94 -1.27
C VAL A 35 9.25 -8.04 -2.40
N GLU A 36 8.84 -6.83 -2.03
CA GLU A 36 8.52 -5.76 -2.97
C GLU A 36 9.58 -4.66 -2.84
N LEU A 37 10.31 -4.38 -3.91
CA LEU A 37 11.31 -3.31 -3.93
C LEU A 37 10.62 -1.96 -4.10
N SER A 38 10.81 -1.07 -3.12
CA SER A 38 10.23 0.27 -3.17
C SER A 38 11.01 1.16 -4.13
N ALA A 39 10.39 1.48 -5.26
CA ALA A 39 10.84 2.48 -6.22
C ALA A 39 9.71 3.50 -6.47
N VAL A 40 9.23 4.04 -5.36
CA VAL A 40 8.06 4.90 -5.25
C VAL A 40 8.27 5.85 -4.09
N HIS A 41 7.54 6.97 -4.08
CA HIS A 41 7.57 7.99 -3.02
C HIS A 41 8.85 8.85 -2.97
N GLN A 42 9.62 8.90 -4.05
CA GLN A 42 10.97 9.49 -4.09
C GLN A 42 11.88 8.87 -3.04
N HIS A 43 11.84 7.53 -2.96
CA HIS A 43 12.79 6.72 -2.23
C HIS A 43 14.06 6.52 -3.06
N MET A 44 14.93 5.61 -2.63
CA MET A 44 16.27 5.49 -3.20
C MET A 44 16.26 5.15 -4.69
N ILE A 45 15.47 4.16 -5.13
CA ILE A 45 15.52 3.70 -6.52
C ILE A 45 14.95 4.76 -7.48
N ASP A 46 13.79 5.32 -7.18
CA ASP A 46 13.11 6.29 -8.04
C ASP A 46 13.75 7.69 -8.01
N GLN A 47 14.52 8.02 -6.97
CA GLN A 47 15.39 9.20 -7.00
C GLN A 47 16.45 9.12 -8.11
N PHE A 48 16.99 7.93 -8.44
CA PHE A 48 17.89 7.77 -9.57
C PHE A 48 17.17 7.91 -10.91
N TRP A 49 15.90 7.53 -10.96
CA TRP A 49 15.08 7.67 -12.16
C TRP A 49 14.72 9.12 -12.42
N SER A 50 14.32 9.87 -11.41
CA SER A 50 13.77 11.21 -11.62
C SER A 50 14.85 12.20 -12.03
N PRO A 51 14.74 12.87 -13.19
CA PRO A 51 15.68 13.90 -13.59
C PRO A 51 15.56 15.14 -12.69
N ARG A 52 14.51 15.26 -11.88
CA ARG A 52 14.36 16.31 -10.87
C ARG A 52 15.39 16.18 -9.74
N VAL A 53 15.70 14.95 -9.35
CA VAL A 53 16.62 14.65 -8.25
C VAL A 53 18.00 14.24 -8.76
N ASN A 54 18.06 13.33 -9.74
CA ASN A 54 19.32 12.84 -10.28
C ASN A 54 19.93 13.84 -11.26
N LYS A 55 20.86 14.66 -10.76
CA LYS A 55 21.66 15.62 -11.55
C LYS A 55 23.07 15.11 -11.87
N ARG A 56 23.32 13.81 -11.72
CA ARG A 56 24.66 13.23 -11.94
C ARG A 56 25.03 13.25 -13.42
N THR A 57 26.33 13.33 -13.67
CA THR A 57 26.94 13.31 -15.01
C THR A 57 27.81 12.07 -15.25
N ASP A 58 27.81 11.13 -14.30
CA ASP A 58 28.51 9.85 -14.41
C ASP A 58 27.59 8.75 -14.94
N GLU A 59 28.04 7.49 -14.85
CA GLU A 59 27.30 6.32 -15.36
C GLU A 59 25.98 6.02 -14.63
N TRP A 60 25.68 6.74 -13.55
CA TRP A 60 24.45 6.60 -12.77
C TRP A 60 23.44 7.73 -13.03
N GLY A 61 23.72 8.65 -13.96
CA GLY A 61 22.81 9.73 -14.34
C GLY A 61 22.92 10.14 -15.81
N GLY A 62 22.17 11.17 -16.18
CA GLY A 62 22.08 11.66 -17.55
C GLY A 62 21.14 10.81 -18.40
N SER A 63 21.67 9.83 -19.14
CA SER A 63 20.87 9.03 -20.08
C SER A 63 19.79 8.21 -19.36
N PHE A 64 18.80 7.72 -20.11
CA PHE A 64 17.76 6.84 -19.57
C PHE A 64 18.38 5.57 -18.94
N GLU A 65 19.28 4.91 -19.65
CA GLU A 65 19.95 3.67 -19.24
C GLU A 65 20.76 3.87 -17.96
N ASN A 66 21.50 4.98 -17.87
CA ASN A 66 22.29 5.31 -16.69
C ASN A 66 21.41 5.56 -15.46
N ARG A 67 20.27 6.25 -15.63
CA ARG A 67 19.31 6.47 -14.54
C ARG A 67 18.64 5.17 -14.09
N MET A 68 18.40 4.23 -15.00
CA MET A 68 17.84 2.91 -14.64
C MET A 68 18.87 1.97 -14.01
N ARG A 69 20.17 2.21 -14.20
CA ARG A 69 21.25 1.33 -13.75
C ARG A 69 21.15 0.96 -12.27
N PHE A 70 20.90 1.94 -11.40
CA PHE A 70 20.81 1.68 -9.96
C PHE A 70 19.72 0.65 -9.61
N GLY A 71 18.50 0.87 -10.09
CA GLY A 71 17.39 -0.07 -9.85
C GLY A 71 17.67 -1.45 -10.44
N LEU A 72 18.28 -1.50 -11.62
CA LEU A 72 18.64 -2.76 -12.27
C LEU A 72 19.69 -3.55 -11.47
N GLU A 73 20.73 -2.89 -10.98
CA GLU A 73 21.76 -3.54 -10.15
C GLU A 73 21.21 -3.98 -8.79
N VAL A 74 20.28 -3.23 -8.19
CA VAL A 74 19.54 -3.67 -7.00
C VAL A 74 18.77 -4.96 -7.28
N ILE A 75 17.98 -5.01 -8.36
CA ILE A 75 17.19 -6.19 -8.73
C ILE A 75 18.10 -7.39 -8.98
N LYS A 76 19.21 -7.23 -9.72
CA LYS A 76 20.20 -8.29 -9.96
C LYS A 76 20.80 -8.83 -8.66
N ALA A 77 21.20 -7.93 -7.75
CA ALA A 77 21.79 -8.33 -6.47
C ALA A 77 20.78 -9.07 -5.59
N VAL A 78 19.53 -8.60 -5.52
CA VAL A 78 18.44 -9.27 -4.82
C VAL A 78 18.18 -10.64 -5.42
N ARG A 79 18.02 -10.76 -6.74
CA ARG A 79 17.79 -12.05 -7.42
C ARG A 79 18.90 -13.05 -7.22
N LYS A 80 20.17 -12.59 -7.26
CA LYS A 80 21.32 -13.44 -6.97
C LYS A 80 21.26 -14.04 -5.56
N GLU A 81 20.77 -13.27 -4.59
CA GLU A 81 20.73 -13.66 -3.18
C GLU A 81 19.54 -14.57 -2.86
N VAL A 82 18.35 -14.24 -3.38
CA VAL A 82 17.10 -14.96 -3.04
C VAL A 82 16.75 -16.08 -4.01
N GLY A 83 17.41 -16.15 -5.16
CA GLY A 83 17.15 -17.14 -6.19
C GLY A 83 15.89 -16.86 -7.04
N PRO A 84 15.63 -17.71 -8.05
CA PRO A 84 14.56 -17.49 -9.02
C PRO A 84 13.15 -17.76 -8.47
N ASP A 85 13.00 -18.66 -7.49
CA ASP A 85 11.68 -19.09 -6.98
C ASP A 85 11.09 -18.15 -5.93
N PHE A 86 11.90 -17.21 -5.41
CA PHE A 86 11.46 -16.25 -4.40
C PHE A 86 10.83 -15.04 -5.07
N CYS A 87 9.62 -14.66 -4.67
CA CYS A 87 8.87 -13.61 -5.34
C CYS A 87 9.53 -12.23 -5.13
N VAL A 88 9.82 -11.51 -6.22
CA VAL A 88 10.40 -10.16 -6.21
C VAL A 88 9.53 -9.23 -7.06
N GLY A 89 8.79 -8.36 -6.40
CA GLY A 89 8.04 -7.28 -7.03
C GLY A 89 8.81 -5.96 -7.08
N LEU A 90 8.35 -5.04 -7.93
CA LEU A 90 8.81 -3.66 -7.97
C LEU A 90 7.62 -2.72 -7.82
N ARG A 91 7.65 -1.86 -6.80
CA ARG A 91 6.60 -0.87 -6.58
C ARG A 91 6.99 0.49 -7.15
N ILE A 92 6.15 1.03 -8.03
CA ILE A 92 6.39 2.29 -8.75
C ILE A 92 5.24 3.28 -8.58
N CYS A 93 5.55 4.56 -8.77
CA CYS A 93 4.50 5.55 -9.04
C CYS A 93 4.08 5.47 -10.52
N GLY A 94 2.83 5.80 -10.81
CA GLY A 94 2.31 5.85 -12.16
C GLY A 94 2.55 7.19 -12.85
N ASP A 95 2.73 8.27 -12.08
CA ASP A 95 3.05 9.63 -12.52
C ASP A 95 3.57 10.41 -11.30
N GLU A 96 4.60 11.24 -11.44
CA GLU A 96 5.10 12.08 -10.35
C GLU A 96 4.20 13.29 -10.05
N PHE A 97 3.32 13.66 -10.99
CA PHE A 97 2.47 14.84 -10.99
C PHE A 97 3.24 16.14 -10.81
N HIS A 98 4.39 16.24 -11.49
CA HIS A 98 5.21 17.44 -11.51
C HIS A 98 5.52 17.85 -12.96
N PRO A 99 5.41 19.16 -13.32
CA PRO A 99 5.66 19.60 -14.70
C PRO A 99 7.05 19.26 -15.27
N ASP A 100 8.07 19.17 -14.42
CA ASP A 100 9.45 18.79 -14.77
C ASP A 100 9.81 17.36 -14.29
N GLY A 101 8.81 16.58 -13.89
CA GLY A 101 8.97 15.22 -13.34
C GLY A 101 8.79 14.12 -14.38
N LEU A 102 8.79 12.88 -13.89
CA LEU A 102 8.46 11.71 -14.71
C LEU A 102 6.94 11.67 -14.94
N SER A 103 6.54 11.90 -16.18
CA SER A 103 5.15 11.74 -16.64
C SER A 103 4.74 10.27 -16.71
N HIS A 104 3.44 10.01 -16.84
CA HIS A 104 2.92 8.67 -17.05
C HIS A 104 3.57 7.93 -18.23
N GLU A 105 3.82 8.61 -19.35
CA GLU A 105 4.51 8.00 -20.50
C GLU A 105 5.96 7.63 -20.18
N ASN A 106 6.65 8.43 -19.36
CA ASN A 106 7.98 8.06 -18.89
C ASN A 106 7.89 6.85 -17.95
N MET A 107 6.89 6.79 -17.07
CA MET A 107 6.69 5.65 -16.18
C MET A 107 6.35 4.37 -16.94
N LYS A 108 5.59 4.44 -18.05
CA LYS A 108 5.35 3.32 -18.98
C LYS A 108 6.67 2.80 -19.57
N GLN A 109 7.55 3.69 -20.02
CA GLN A 109 8.88 3.31 -20.53
C GLN A 109 9.75 2.65 -19.46
N ILE A 110 9.74 3.18 -18.23
CA ILE A 110 10.49 2.63 -17.10
C ILE A 110 9.96 1.25 -16.72
N ALA A 111 8.64 1.10 -16.58
CA ALA A 111 8.00 -0.17 -16.25
C ALA A 111 8.33 -1.24 -17.31
N LYS A 112 8.22 -0.89 -18.59
CA LYS A 112 8.61 -1.76 -19.70
C LYS A 112 10.10 -2.15 -19.64
N TYR A 113 10.99 -1.21 -19.36
CA TYR A 113 12.42 -1.48 -19.25
C TYR A 113 12.71 -2.55 -18.18
N TYR A 114 12.10 -2.44 -16.99
CA TYR A 114 12.29 -3.44 -15.93
C TYR A 114 11.57 -4.76 -16.22
N ASP A 115 10.39 -4.72 -16.82
CA ASP A 115 9.64 -5.92 -17.23
C ASP A 115 10.39 -6.74 -18.29
N ASP A 116 10.99 -6.08 -19.28
CA ASP A 116 11.76 -6.73 -20.36
C ASP A 116 12.99 -7.50 -19.84
N THR A 117 13.43 -7.25 -18.59
CA THR A 117 14.51 -8.02 -17.97
C THR A 117 14.07 -9.43 -17.53
N GLY A 118 12.77 -9.65 -17.33
CA GLY A 118 12.24 -10.89 -16.75
C GLY A 118 12.64 -11.14 -15.29
N MET A 119 13.21 -10.14 -14.60
CA MET A 119 13.69 -10.26 -13.22
C MET A 119 12.69 -9.78 -12.17
N ILE A 120 11.50 -9.32 -12.54
CA ILE A 120 10.43 -8.93 -11.60
C ILE A 120 9.20 -9.81 -11.83
N ASP A 121 8.57 -10.24 -10.74
CA ASP A 121 7.42 -11.15 -10.77
C ASP A 121 6.08 -10.40 -10.82
N PHE A 122 6.06 -9.14 -10.37
CA PHE A 122 4.90 -8.26 -10.47
C PHE A 122 5.30 -6.79 -10.33
N LEU A 123 4.41 -5.90 -10.78
CA LEU A 123 4.53 -4.45 -10.60
C LEU A 123 3.43 -3.92 -9.69
N GLY A 124 3.82 -3.32 -8.56
CA GLY A 124 2.90 -2.59 -7.69
C GLY A 124 2.81 -1.13 -8.15
N VAL A 125 1.65 -0.68 -8.63
CA VAL A 125 1.47 0.69 -9.14
C VAL A 125 0.57 1.48 -8.20
N VAL A 126 1.05 2.66 -7.83
CA VAL A 126 0.27 3.69 -7.11
C VAL A 126 0.39 5.01 -7.86
N GLY A 127 -0.55 5.93 -7.69
CA GLY A 127 -0.44 7.29 -8.19
C GLY A 127 0.41 8.17 -7.27
N SER A 128 1.12 9.11 -7.90
CA SER A 128 1.89 10.19 -7.26
C SER A 128 3.14 9.77 -6.48
N GLY A 129 4.01 10.76 -6.21
CA GLY A 129 5.18 10.68 -5.34
C GLY A 129 4.92 11.27 -3.96
N CYS A 130 5.94 11.39 -3.11
CA CYS A 130 5.81 11.94 -1.74
C CYS A 130 6.76 13.11 -1.44
N ASP A 131 7.29 13.76 -2.47
CA ASP A 131 8.26 14.85 -2.35
C ASP A 131 7.64 16.20 -1.95
N THR A 132 6.35 16.40 -2.18
CA THR A 132 5.60 17.60 -1.77
C THR A 132 4.40 17.22 -0.92
N HIS A 133 3.85 18.18 -0.16
CA HIS A 133 2.62 17.95 0.60
C HIS A 133 1.44 17.51 -0.30
N ASN A 134 1.35 18.06 -1.52
CA ASN A 134 0.28 17.74 -2.47
C ASN A 134 0.45 16.35 -3.06
N THR A 135 1.66 15.99 -3.48
CA THR A 135 1.95 14.66 -4.03
C THR A 135 1.79 13.59 -2.95
N LEU A 136 2.26 13.85 -1.72
CA LEU A 136 2.02 12.97 -0.57
C LEU A 136 0.52 12.76 -0.29
N ALA A 137 -0.31 13.80 -0.36
CA ALA A 137 -1.75 13.68 -0.19
C ALA A 137 -2.40 12.81 -1.28
N ASN A 138 -1.91 12.89 -2.52
CA ASN A 138 -2.36 12.03 -3.62
C ASN A 138 -1.99 10.56 -3.40
N VAL A 139 -0.83 10.26 -2.80
CA VAL A 139 -0.42 8.87 -2.53
C VAL A 139 -1.39 8.16 -1.59
N ILE A 140 -2.06 8.90 -0.70
CA ILE A 140 -3.01 8.37 0.27
C ILE A 140 -4.36 9.07 0.15
N PRO A 141 -5.12 8.83 -0.95
CA PRO A 141 -6.38 9.51 -1.20
C PRO A 141 -7.34 9.32 -0.03
N ASN A 142 -7.75 10.43 0.58
CA ASN A 142 -8.71 10.45 1.67
C ASN A 142 -10.15 10.44 1.13
N MET A 143 -11.13 10.76 1.98
CA MET A 143 -12.55 10.81 1.62
C MET A 143 -12.94 11.93 0.64
N SER A 144 -12.07 12.93 0.38
CA SER A 144 -12.37 13.99 -0.59
C SER A 144 -12.06 13.62 -2.04
N TYR A 145 -11.37 12.50 -2.27
CA TYR A 145 -11.08 12.02 -3.61
C TYR A 145 -12.25 11.20 -4.17
N PRO A 146 -12.47 11.22 -5.49
CA PRO A 146 -13.36 10.27 -6.14
C PRO A 146 -12.86 8.83 -5.90
N PRO A 147 -13.73 7.82 -6.07
CA PRO A 147 -13.32 6.42 -6.09
C PRO A 147 -12.20 6.20 -7.12
N GLU A 148 -11.23 5.34 -6.78
CA GLU A 148 -10.20 4.84 -7.71
C GLU A 148 -9.45 5.93 -8.52
N PRO A 149 -8.97 7.02 -7.88
CA PRO A 149 -8.54 8.24 -8.59
C PRO A 149 -7.35 8.01 -9.54
N PHE A 150 -6.56 6.97 -9.30
CA PHE A 150 -5.32 6.69 -10.00
C PHE A 150 -5.30 5.31 -10.68
N LEU A 151 -6.45 4.65 -10.81
CA LEU A 151 -6.54 3.34 -11.48
C LEU A 151 -6.05 3.40 -12.92
N HIS A 152 -6.36 4.49 -13.62
CA HIS A 152 -5.95 4.71 -15.01
C HIS A 152 -4.42 4.63 -15.19
N LEU A 153 -3.64 5.02 -14.18
CA LEU A 153 -2.18 4.91 -14.24
C LEU A 153 -1.74 3.44 -14.17
N ALA A 154 -2.32 2.64 -13.28
CA ALA A 154 -2.01 1.22 -13.21
C ALA A 154 -2.44 0.48 -14.50
N ALA A 155 -3.61 0.82 -15.04
CA ALA A 155 -4.08 0.29 -16.31
C ALA A 155 -3.15 0.64 -17.47
N GLY A 156 -2.71 1.90 -17.58
CA GLY A 156 -1.78 2.33 -18.61
C GLY A 156 -0.40 1.66 -18.52
N ILE A 157 0.08 1.34 -17.31
CA ILE A 157 1.28 0.50 -17.15
C ILE A 157 1.03 -0.94 -17.63
N LYS A 158 -0.11 -1.53 -17.28
CA LYS A 158 -0.46 -2.91 -17.68
C LYS A 158 -0.47 -3.10 -19.20
N GLU A 159 -0.83 -2.06 -19.97
CA GLU A 159 -0.82 -2.11 -21.43
C GLU A 159 0.57 -2.38 -22.06
N VAL A 160 1.66 -2.10 -21.33
CA VAL A 160 3.03 -2.12 -21.89
C VAL A 160 3.95 -3.15 -21.23
N VAL A 161 3.45 -3.93 -20.27
CA VAL A 161 4.21 -4.94 -19.51
C VAL A 161 3.55 -6.31 -19.58
N LYS A 162 4.34 -7.35 -19.33
CA LYS A 162 3.88 -8.75 -19.26
C LYS A 162 3.67 -9.21 -17.82
N ALA A 163 4.47 -8.69 -16.88
CA ALA A 163 4.32 -9.01 -15.48
C ALA A 163 2.93 -8.59 -14.94
N PRO A 164 2.32 -9.38 -14.05
CA PRO A 164 1.09 -8.99 -13.37
C PRO A 164 1.19 -7.61 -12.71
N VAL A 165 0.13 -6.80 -12.86
CA VAL A 165 0.05 -5.47 -12.25
C VAL A 165 -0.89 -5.48 -11.05
N LEU A 166 -0.40 -4.97 -9.93
CA LEU A 166 -1.14 -4.75 -8.69
C LEU A 166 -1.40 -3.25 -8.49
N HIS A 167 -2.64 -2.84 -8.26
CA HIS A 167 -2.93 -1.46 -7.84
C HIS A 167 -3.42 -1.38 -6.40
N ALA A 168 -2.73 -0.56 -5.59
CA ALA A 168 -2.98 -0.47 -4.15
C ALA A 168 -3.32 0.95 -3.68
N GLN A 169 -4.40 1.54 -4.21
CA GLN A 169 -4.89 2.84 -3.75
C GLN A 169 -6.41 2.99 -3.80
N ASN A 170 -6.98 3.39 -2.66
CA ASN A 170 -8.37 3.81 -2.52
C ASN A 170 -9.44 2.77 -2.93
N ILE A 171 -9.09 1.47 -3.00
CA ILE A 171 -10.03 0.36 -3.21
C ILE A 171 -10.52 -0.09 -1.83
N LYS A 172 -11.78 0.23 -1.53
CA LYS A 172 -12.34 0.18 -0.16
C LYS A 172 -13.38 -0.90 0.04
N ASP A 173 -13.98 -1.40 -1.03
CA ASP A 173 -15.05 -2.40 -0.97
C ASP A 173 -14.89 -3.49 -2.04
N PRO A 174 -15.53 -4.65 -1.85
CA PRO A 174 -15.42 -5.77 -2.78
C PRO A 174 -15.99 -5.48 -4.16
N ASN A 175 -17.01 -4.64 -4.28
CA ASN A 175 -17.64 -4.36 -5.58
C ASN A 175 -16.70 -3.54 -6.46
N GLN A 176 -15.98 -2.57 -5.88
CA GLN A 176 -14.87 -1.88 -6.56
C GLN A 176 -13.81 -2.87 -7.02
N ALA A 177 -13.31 -3.72 -6.10
CA ALA A 177 -12.31 -4.74 -6.43
C ALA A 177 -12.73 -5.65 -7.59
N THR A 178 -13.95 -6.20 -7.54
CA THR A 178 -14.51 -7.05 -8.59
C THR A 178 -14.60 -6.31 -9.92
N ARG A 179 -15.18 -5.11 -9.94
CA ARG A 179 -15.31 -4.32 -11.17
C ARG A 179 -13.96 -4.00 -11.81
N ILE A 180 -12.96 -3.68 -10.99
CA ILE A 180 -11.60 -3.38 -11.45
C ILE A 180 -10.96 -4.62 -12.11
N LEU A 181 -11.07 -5.78 -11.46
CA LEU A 181 -10.49 -7.04 -11.93
C LEU A 181 -11.21 -7.57 -13.18
N GLU A 182 -12.55 -7.59 -13.18
CA GLU A 182 -13.38 -8.02 -14.32
C GLU A 182 -13.21 -7.10 -15.53
N GLY A 183 -12.99 -5.80 -15.30
CA GLY A 183 -12.65 -4.85 -16.36
C GLY A 183 -11.24 -5.04 -16.95
N GLY A 184 -10.42 -5.91 -16.37
CA GLY A 184 -9.06 -6.20 -16.83
C GLY A 184 -8.05 -5.08 -16.58
N TYR A 185 -8.42 -4.03 -15.83
CA TYR A 185 -7.56 -2.86 -15.60
C TYR A 185 -6.26 -3.21 -14.87
N VAL A 186 -6.31 -4.17 -13.96
CA VAL A 186 -5.16 -4.72 -13.22
C VAL A 186 -5.37 -6.21 -12.96
N ASP A 187 -4.32 -6.91 -12.56
CA ASP A 187 -4.36 -8.35 -12.24
C ASP A 187 -4.58 -8.59 -10.74
N MET A 188 -4.20 -7.62 -9.91
CA MET A 188 -4.35 -7.68 -8.46
C MET A 188 -4.76 -6.32 -7.89
N VAL A 189 -5.49 -6.35 -6.78
CA VAL A 189 -5.87 -5.14 -6.03
C VAL A 189 -5.32 -5.21 -4.61
N GLY A 190 -4.67 -4.14 -4.17
CA GLY A 190 -4.19 -3.96 -2.81
C GLY A 190 -5.20 -3.17 -1.97
N MET A 191 -5.66 -3.74 -0.86
CA MET A 191 -6.76 -3.19 -0.05
C MET A 191 -6.36 -2.87 1.40
N THR A 192 -5.19 -2.25 1.62
CA THR A 192 -4.61 -2.04 2.97
C THR A 192 -5.60 -1.45 3.99
N ARG A 193 -6.19 -0.28 3.70
CA ARG A 193 -7.10 0.39 4.65
C ARG A 193 -8.43 -0.35 4.81
N ALA A 194 -8.87 -1.09 3.81
CA ALA A 194 -10.05 -1.95 3.92
C ALA A 194 -9.78 -3.10 4.90
N HIS A 195 -8.60 -3.72 4.86
CA HIS A 195 -8.21 -4.74 5.83
C HIS A 195 -8.02 -4.20 7.25
N ILE A 196 -7.53 -2.97 7.40
CA ILE A 196 -7.47 -2.29 8.71
C ILE A 196 -8.88 -2.12 9.28
N ALA A 197 -9.84 -1.70 8.45
CA ALA A 197 -11.24 -1.58 8.86
C ALA A 197 -11.91 -2.93 9.10
N ASP A 198 -11.59 -3.95 8.31
CA ASP A 198 -12.13 -5.29 8.46
C ASP A 198 -11.09 -6.37 8.10
N PRO A 199 -10.39 -6.96 9.09
CA PRO A 199 -9.42 -8.00 8.80
C PRO A 199 -10.08 -9.29 8.28
N HIS A 200 -11.40 -9.45 8.48
CA HIS A 200 -12.17 -10.59 7.98
C HIS A 200 -12.85 -10.33 6.63
N LEU A 201 -12.53 -9.21 5.96
CA LEU A 201 -13.05 -8.83 4.63
C LEU A 201 -13.14 -10.03 3.67
N ILE A 202 -12.02 -10.73 3.44
CA ILE A 202 -11.95 -11.83 2.47
C ILE A 202 -12.77 -13.04 2.93
N ALA A 203 -12.78 -13.35 4.23
CA ALA A 203 -13.59 -14.43 4.77
C ALA A 203 -15.08 -14.15 4.56
N LYS A 204 -15.53 -12.92 4.81
CA LYS A 204 -16.91 -12.48 4.60
C LYS A 204 -17.31 -12.52 3.13
N ILE A 205 -16.44 -12.11 2.21
CA ILE A 205 -16.66 -12.25 0.77
C ILE A 205 -16.88 -13.72 0.39
N LYS A 206 -16.00 -14.62 0.84
CA LYS A 206 -16.12 -16.07 0.57
C LYS A 206 -17.40 -16.69 1.13
N MET A 207 -17.93 -16.13 2.22
CA MET A 207 -19.18 -16.58 2.86
C MET A 207 -20.44 -15.87 2.33
N GLY A 208 -20.30 -14.95 1.36
CA GLY A 208 -21.44 -14.17 0.85
C GLY A 208 -21.99 -13.13 1.83
N GLN A 209 -21.23 -12.77 2.86
CA GLN A 209 -21.61 -11.83 3.93
C GLN A 209 -21.10 -10.41 3.67
N ILE A 210 -21.29 -9.93 2.44
CA ILE A 210 -20.72 -8.64 1.99
C ILE A 210 -21.32 -7.46 2.78
N ASP A 211 -22.58 -7.57 3.17
CA ASP A 211 -23.33 -6.60 3.98
C ASP A 211 -22.77 -6.42 5.41
N GLN A 212 -21.98 -7.38 5.89
CA GLN A 212 -21.36 -7.34 7.22
C GLN A 212 -19.94 -6.75 7.22
N ILE A 213 -19.45 -6.30 6.07
CA ILE A 213 -18.11 -5.73 5.93
C ILE A 213 -18.06 -4.33 6.55
N LYS A 214 -17.09 -4.09 7.44
CA LYS A 214 -16.80 -2.74 7.96
C LYS A 214 -16.04 -1.95 6.89
N GLN A 215 -16.76 -1.22 6.05
CA GLN A 215 -16.15 -0.50 4.94
C GLN A 215 -15.27 0.66 5.42
N CYS A 216 -14.07 0.76 4.86
CA CYS A 216 -13.20 1.92 5.10
C CYS A 216 -13.81 3.19 4.50
N VAL A 217 -13.94 4.25 5.31
CA VAL A 217 -14.48 5.54 4.87
C VAL A 217 -13.41 6.50 4.32
N GLY A 218 -12.14 6.12 4.34
CA GLY A 218 -11.04 6.97 3.85
C GLY A 218 -10.74 8.18 4.75
N ALA A 219 -11.01 8.09 6.05
CA ALA A 219 -10.78 9.19 7.00
C ALA A 219 -9.30 9.50 7.28
N ASN A 220 -8.38 8.64 6.84
CA ASN A 220 -6.93 8.74 7.07
C ASN A 220 -6.45 8.84 8.54
N TYR A 221 -7.36 8.74 9.52
CA TYR A 221 -7.01 8.67 10.95
C TYR A 221 -5.91 7.63 11.26
N CYS A 222 -5.97 6.47 10.60
CA CYS A 222 -4.98 5.41 10.71
C CYS A 222 -3.55 5.87 10.35
N ILE A 223 -3.36 6.49 9.18
CA ILE A 223 -2.04 6.90 8.70
C ILE A 223 -1.55 8.17 9.41
N ASP A 224 -2.44 9.10 9.73
CA ASP A 224 -2.06 10.36 10.38
C ASP A 224 -1.45 10.09 11.75
N ARG A 225 -1.96 9.10 12.48
CA ARG A 225 -1.37 8.61 13.73
C ARG A 225 -0.01 7.96 13.48
N GLN A 226 0.10 7.10 12.47
CA GLN A 226 1.37 6.43 12.13
C GLN A 226 2.48 7.44 11.87
N TYR A 227 2.20 8.51 11.11
CA TYR A 227 3.18 9.56 10.83
C TYR A 227 3.60 10.37 12.06
N GLN A 228 2.78 10.35 13.12
CA GLN A 228 3.12 10.95 14.41
C GLN A 228 3.83 9.96 15.35
N GLY A 229 4.17 8.75 14.87
CA GLY A 229 4.79 7.70 15.68
C GLY A 229 3.83 7.05 16.69
N LEU A 230 2.52 7.16 16.46
CA LEU A 230 1.47 6.57 17.29
C LEU A 230 0.97 5.25 16.69
N ASP A 231 0.13 4.55 17.44
CA ASP A 231 -0.60 3.36 17.01
C ASP A 231 -1.56 3.63 15.83
N VAL A 232 -1.75 2.62 14.99
CA VAL A 232 -2.63 2.69 13.82
C VAL A 232 -4.06 2.36 14.24
N LEU A 233 -4.85 3.38 14.58
CA LEU A 233 -6.24 3.22 14.97
C LEU A 233 -7.21 3.40 13.79
N CYS A 234 -8.35 2.73 13.85
CA CYS A 234 -9.39 2.83 12.83
C CYS A 234 -10.67 3.43 13.42
N ILE A 235 -11.28 4.39 12.70
CA ILE A 235 -12.57 4.99 13.11
C ILE A 235 -13.74 4.01 13.00
N GLN A 236 -13.63 3.00 12.13
CA GLN A 236 -14.66 1.95 11.93
C GLN A 236 -14.40 0.69 12.77
N ASN A 237 -13.16 0.47 13.22
CA ASN A 237 -12.77 -0.77 13.89
C ASN A 237 -12.02 -0.46 15.18
N ALA A 238 -12.77 -0.49 16.29
CA ALA A 238 -12.24 -0.21 17.62
C ALA A 238 -11.14 -1.20 18.07
N ALA A 239 -11.12 -2.41 17.48
CA ALA A 239 -10.16 -3.46 17.81
C ALA A 239 -8.77 -3.26 17.16
N THR A 240 -8.67 -2.51 16.06
CA THR A 240 -7.41 -2.29 15.35
C THR A 240 -6.34 -1.70 16.28
N SER A 241 -5.15 -2.33 16.30
CA SER A 241 -4.02 -2.03 17.19
C SER A 241 -4.33 -2.21 18.69
N ARG A 242 -5.44 -2.84 19.06
CA ARG A 242 -5.80 -3.18 20.45
C ARG A 242 -5.99 -4.67 20.67
N GLU A 243 -5.65 -5.48 19.68
CA GLU A 243 -5.75 -6.94 19.69
C GLU A 243 -4.90 -7.52 20.84
N TYR A 244 -3.70 -6.95 21.04
CA TYR A 244 -2.78 -7.34 22.11
C TYR A 244 -3.34 -7.05 23.52
N MET A 245 -4.32 -6.15 23.63
CA MET A 245 -5.02 -5.83 24.88
C MET A 245 -6.23 -6.74 25.13
N GLY A 246 -6.48 -7.72 24.24
CA GLY A 246 -7.63 -8.61 24.32
C GLY A 246 -8.93 -8.02 23.75
N VAL A 247 -8.87 -6.97 22.92
CA VAL A 247 -10.03 -6.47 22.18
C VAL A 247 -10.16 -7.25 20.86
N PRO A 248 -11.13 -8.16 20.69
CA PRO A 248 -11.19 -9.02 19.52
C PRO A 248 -11.87 -8.34 18.32
N HIS A 249 -11.54 -8.79 17.11
CA HIS A 249 -12.24 -8.36 15.89
C HIS A 249 -13.63 -8.99 15.75
N ILE A 250 -13.81 -10.19 16.30
CA ILE A 250 -15.07 -10.95 16.34
C ILE A 250 -15.58 -10.92 17.78
N ILE A 251 -16.82 -10.47 17.98
CA ILE A 251 -17.42 -10.41 19.31
C ILE A 251 -18.08 -11.75 19.62
N GLU A 252 -17.53 -12.47 20.60
CA GLU A 252 -18.11 -13.71 21.10
C GLU A 252 -19.24 -13.45 22.09
N LYS A 253 -20.27 -14.30 22.11
CA LYS A 253 -21.34 -14.21 23.11
C LYS A 253 -20.81 -14.35 24.52
N SER A 254 -21.43 -13.66 25.47
CA SER A 254 -21.11 -13.78 26.88
C SER A 254 -21.54 -15.16 27.42
N ALA A 255 -20.67 -15.79 28.22
CA ALA A 255 -21.03 -16.97 29.02
C ALA A 255 -21.86 -16.61 30.28
N GLY A 256 -21.94 -15.32 30.62
CA GLY A 256 -22.71 -14.83 31.75
C GLY A 256 -24.21 -14.67 31.46
N PRO A 257 -25.01 -14.29 32.47
CA PRO A 257 -26.45 -14.11 32.31
C PRO A 257 -26.78 -12.98 31.31
N LYS A 258 -27.88 -13.16 30.56
CA LYS A 258 -28.43 -12.11 29.69
C LYS A 258 -28.85 -10.91 30.54
N ARG A 259 -28.40 -9.70 30.16
CA ARG A 259 -28.73 -8.43 30.82
C ARG A 259 -29.57 -7.55 29.89
N LYS A 260 -30.29 -6.59 30.48
CA LYS A 260 -30.89 -5.46 29.77
C LYS A 260 -29.93 -4.28 29.81
N VAL A 261 -29.58 -3.74 28.65
CA VAL A 261 -28.64 -2.62 28.50
C VAL A 261 -29.39 -1.46 27.86
N VAL A 262 -29.42 -0.32 28.53
CA VAL A 262 -29.99 0.93 27.99
C VAL A 262 -28.83 1.83 27.56
N VAL A 263 -28.85 2.26 26.30
CA VAL A 263 -27.90 3.22 25.73
C VAL A 263 -28.66 4.50 25.38
N VAL A 264 -28.18 5.65 25.85
CA VAL A 264 -28.80 6.97 25.59
C VAL A 264 -27.84 7.78 24.72
N GLY A 265 -28.30 8.14 23.52
CA GLY A 265 -27.52 8.75 22.44
C GLY A 265 -27.06 7.71 21.40
N ALA A 266 -27.43 7.91 20.15
CA ALA A 266 -27.10 7.12 18.96
C ALA A 266 -25.98 7.77 18.12
N GLY A 267 -25.10 8.56 18.73
CA GLY A 267 -23.81 8.92 18.14
C GLY A 267 -22.86 7.71 18.01
N PRO A 268 -21.65 7.88 17.43
CA PRO A 268 -20.72 6.76 17.17
C PRO A 268 -20.40 5.90 18.40
N ALA A 269 -20.20 6.52 19.57
CA ALA A 269 -19.93 5.79 20.80
C ALA A 269 -21.13 4.96 21.26
N GLY A 270 -22.34 5.53 21.20
CA GLY A 270 -23.56 4.84 21.58
C GLY A 270 -23.92 3.70 20.64
N MET A 271 -23.79 3.92 19.33
CA MET A 271 -23.99 2.86 18.32
C MET A 271 -23.02 1.69 18.52
N GLU A 272 -21.74 1.94 18.75
CA GLU A 272 -20.77 0.86 18.99
C GLU A 272 -21.03 0.13 20.31
N ALA A 273 -21.35 0.86 21.39
CA ALA A 273 -21.72 0.26 22.66
C ALA A 273 -22.97 -0.62 22.55
N ALA A 274 -24.00 -0.16 21.82
CA ALA A 274 -25.22 -0.90 21.56
C ALA A 274 -24.94 -2.16 20.71
N ARG A 275 -24.19 -2.01 19.60
CA ARG A 275 -23.82 -3.11 18.69
C ARG A 275 -23.05 -4.21 19.43
N VAL A 276 -21.99 -3.84 20.15
CA VAL A 276 -21.17 -4.81 20.91
C VAL A 276 -22.01 -5.50 22.00
N SER A 277 -22.83 -4.75 22.73
CA SER A 277 -23.70 -5.34 23.76
C SER A 277 -24.70 -6.35 23.18
N ALA A 278 -25.27 -6.05 22.01
CA ALA A 278 -26.18 -6.94 21.32
C ALA A 278 -25.46 -8.20 20.80
N GLU A 279 -24.28 -8.08 20.19
CA GLU A 279 -23.47 -9.22 19.73
C GLU A 279 -23.00 -10.12 20.90
N ARG A 280 -22.72 -9.52 22.06
CA ARG A 280 -22.48 -10.26 23.32
C ARG A 280 -23.71 -11.04 23.81
N GLY A 281 -24.88 -10.83 23.23
CA GLY A 281 -26.13 -11.55 23.52
C GLY A 281 -27.08 -10.85 24.49
N HIS A 282 -26.87 -9.57 24.79
CA HIS A 282 -27.73 -8.81 25.71
C HIS A 282 -28.98 -8.24 25.01
N ASP A 283 -29.99 -7.88 25.81
CA ASP A 283 -31.19 -7.17 25.33
C ASP A 283 -30.92 -5.66 25.39
N VAL A 284 -30.87 -4.99 24.24
CA VAL A 284 -30.39 -3.61 24.13
C VAL A 284 -31.54 -2.68 23.73
N THR A 285 -31.73 -1.60 24.48
CA THR A 285 -32.62 -0.49 24.12
C THR A 285 -31.77 0.76 23.88
N LEU A 286 -31.82 1.30 22.66
CA LEU A 286 -31.13 2.53 22.28
C LEU A 286 -32.15 3.66 22.17
N PHE A 287 -31.89 4.76 22.87
CA PHE A 287 -32.63 6.02 22.74
C PHE A 287 -31.77 7.06 22.03
N GLU A 288 -32.39 7.86 21.15
CA GLU A 288 -31.83 9.07 20.54
C GLU A 288 -32.79 10.23 20.77
#